data_AF-A0A813EG87-F1
#
_entry.id   AF-A0A813EG87-F1
#
_cell.length_a   1.000
_cell.length_b   1.000
_cell.length_c   1.000
_cell.angle_alpha   90.00
_cell.angle_beta   90.00
_cell.angle_gamma   90.00
#
_symmetry.space_group_name_H-M   'P 1'
#
loop_
_entity.id
_entity.type
_entity.pdbx_description
1 polymer ?
#
loop_
_entity_poly.entity_id
_entity_poly.type
_entity_poly.pdbx_seq_one_letter_code
_entity_poly.pdbx_strand_id
1 'polypeptide(L)'
;LPHALSRLSYGQIMDLQPNPVNEILYINFNQDFTCFVCGTESGFRVYSTDPFRLTHRRDFEDGGGLGVVSMLFRTNILAFSGGGQNPRFQPHK
;
A
#
# COMPACT_ATOMS: atom_id res chain seq x y z
N LEU A 1 -11.91 -22.82 -35.28
CA LEU A 1 -12.52 -21.52 -35.65
C LEU A 1 -13.96 -21.80 -36.10
N PRO A 2 -14.99 -21.03 -35.71
CA PRO A 2 -14.92 -19.66 -35.17
C PRO A 2 -15.76 -19.35 -33.90
N HIS A 3 -15.32 -18.30 -33.19
CA HIS A 3 -16.07 -17.25 -32.48
C HIS A 3 -17.12 -17.56 -31.40
N ALA A 4 -16.69 -17.45 -30.14
CA ALA A 4 -17.44 -16.69 -29.13
C ALA A 4 -16.47 -16.11 -28.07
N LEU A 5 -15.89 -14.96 -28.40
CA LEU A 5 -15.33 -14.04 -27.41
C LEU A 5 -16.50 -13.52 -26.54
N SER A 6 -16.48 -13.83 -25.24
CA SER A 6 -16.90 -12.90 -24.18
C SER A 6 -16.92 -13.60 -22.82
N ARG A 7 -15.88 -13.34 -22.02
CA ARG A 7 -16.06 -13.00 -20.61
C ARG A 7 -14.80 -12.30 -20.16
N LEU A 8 -14.87 -10.98 -20.25
CA LEU A 8 -13.98 -10.05 -19.58
C LEU A 8 -13.80 -10.53 -18.12
N SER A 9 -12.56 -10.58 -17.64
CA SER A 9 -12.23 -10.85 -16.24
C SER A 9 -12.60 -9.63 -15.38
N TYR A 10 -13.88 -9.29 -15.34
CA TYR A 10 -14.43 -8.26 -14.46
C TYR A 10 -14.96 -8.94 -13.21
N GLY A 11 -14.20 -8.83 -12.12
CA GLY A 11 -14.66 -9.24 -10.79
C GLY A 11 -13.73 -10.22 -10.09
N GLN A 12 -12.50 -9.78 -9.75
CA GLN A 12 -11.95 -10.23 -8.48
C GLN A 12 -12.84 -9.61 -7.39
N ILE A 13 -13.74 -10.42 -6.83
CA ILE A 13 -14.48 -10.06 -5.61
C ILE A 13 -13.42 -9.69 -4.56
N MET A 14 -13.51 -8.49 -4.00
CA MET A 14 -12.70 -8.13 -2.83
C MET A 14 -13.17 -9.01 -1.66
N ASP A 15 -12.46 -10.10 -1.41
CA ASP A 15 -12.60 -10.89 -0.18
C ASP A 15 -12.03 -10.05 0.97
N LEU A 16 -12.85 -9.15 1.52
CA LEU A 16 -12.52 -8.35 2.68
C LEU A 16 -12.60 -9.24 3.93
N GLN A 17 -11.57 -10.05 4.14
CA GLN A 17 -11.42 -10.75 5.40
C GLN A 17 -11.33 -9.70 6.52
N PRO A 18 -12.16 -9.80 7.58
CA PRO A 18 -12.06 -8.89 8.71
C PRO A 18 -10.68 -9.04 9.33
N ASN A 19 -9.85 -8.00 9.19
CA ASN A 19 -8.58 -7.92 9.91
C ASN A 19 -8.89 -7.34 11.30
N PRO A 20 -8.82 -8.14 12.39
CA PRO A 20 -9.14 -7.67 13.73
C PRO A 20 -8.14 -6.62 14.24
N VAL A 21 -7.00 -6.45 13.55
CA VAL A 21 -5.97 -5.47 13.88
C VAL A 21 -5.95 -4.40 12.80
N ASN A 22 -6.33 -3.19 13.15
CA ASN A 22 -6.24 -2.05 12.25
C ASN A 22 -4.76 -1.63 12.10
N GLU A 23 -4.08 -2.26 11.15
CA GLU A 23 -2.64 -2.11 10.95
C GLU A 23 -2.26 -0.85 10.16
N ILE A 24 -3.20 -0.18 9.50
CA ILE A 24 -2.92 0.93 8.57
C ILE A 24 -2.87 2.25 9.33
N LEU A 25 -1.77 2.99 9.14
CA LEU A 25 -1.51 4.27 9.79
C LEU A 25 -1.69 5.46 8.84
N TYR A 26 -1.35 5.30 7.58
CA TYR A 26 -1.38 6.38 6.58
C TYR A 26 -1.61 5.83 5.18
N ILE A 27 -2.30 6.59 4.33
CA ILE A 27 -2.50 6.27 2.91
C ILE A 27 -2.27 7.54 2.10
N ASN A 28 -1.55 7.42 0.97
CA ASN A 28 -1.39 8.52 0.02
C ASN A 28 -1.29 8.01 -1.41
N PHE A 29 -2.00 8.66 -2.32
CA PHE A 29 -1.82 8.44 -3.75
C PHE A 29 -0.48 9.02 -4.21
N ASN A 30 0.09 8.42 -5.24
CA ASN A 30 1.13 9.10 -5.99
C ASN A 30 0.53 10.24 -6.84
N GLN A 31 1.38 11.09 -7.41
CA GLN A 31 1.00 12.36 -8.05
C GLN A 31 0.12 12.18 -9.30
N ASP A 32 0.13 11.02 -9.93
CA ASP A 32 -0.66 10.69 -11.12
C ASP A 32 -1.84 9.74 -10.81
N PHE A 33 -2.09 9.44 -9.54
CA PHE A 33 -3.17 8.56 -9.05
C PHE A 33 -3.14 7.12 -9.60
N THR A 34 -2.03 6.69 -10.19
CA THR A 34 -1.88 5.33 -10.74
C THR A 34 -1.41 4.31 -9.69
N CYS A 35 -0.89 4.78 -8.57
CA CYS A 35 -0.52 3.99 -7.41
C CYS A 35 -0.90 4.71 -6.12
N PHE A 36 -0.94 3.96 -5.03
CA PHE A 36 -0.92 4.52 -3.69
C PHE A 36 -0.02 3.70 -2.78
N VAL A 37 0.48 4.36 -1.74
CA VAL A 37 1.24 3.73 -0.68
C VAL A 37 0.42 3.76 0.60
N CYS A 38 0.50 2.70 1.39
CA CYS A 38 0.02 2.69 2.76
C CYS A 38 1.17 2.43 3.74
N GLY A 39 1.25 3.25 4.78
CA GLY A 39 2.08 3.01 5.96
C GLY A 39 1.30 2.13 6.94
N THR A 40 1.97 1.17 7.55
CA THR A 40 1.40 0.26 8.56
C THR A 40 2.21 0.29 9.84
N GLU A 41 1.72 -0.34 10.91
CA GLU A 41 2.44 -0.53 12.20
C GLU A 41 3.78 -1.28 12.06
N SER A 42 4.01 -1.94 10.93
CA SER A 42 5.17 -2.80 10.68
C SER A 42 5.92 -2.47 9.39
N GLY A 43 5.56 -1.42 8.64
CA GLY A 43 6.22 -1.08 7.39
C GLY A 43 5.35 -0.36 6.38
N PHE A 44 5.44 -0.75 5.10
CA PHE A 44 4.61 -0.18 4.04
C PHE A 44 4.21 -1.20 2.97
N ARG A 45 3.13 -0.87 2.25
CA ARG A 45 2.71 -1.55 1.03
C ARG A 45 2.41 -0.51 -0.06
N VAL A 46 2.68 -0.86 -1.32
CA VAL A 46 2.38 -0.05 -2.50
C VAL A 46 1.42 -0.85 -3.38
N TYR A 47 0.37 -0.20 -3.85
CA TYR A 47 -0.63 -0.78 -4.72
C TYR A 47 -0.71 -0.01 -6.04
N SER A 48 -0.86 -0.73 -7.15
CA SER A 48 -1.39 -0.17 -8.39
C SER A 48 -2.90 -0.03 -8.26
N THR A 49 -3.45 1.05 -8.83
CA THR A 49 -4.90 1.32 -8.80
C THR A 49 -5.65 0.56 -9.88
N ASP A 50 -5.05 0.37 -11.07
CA ASP A 50 -5.64 -0.35 -12.18
C ASP A 50 -4.61 -1.21 -12.96
N PRO A 51 -4.77 -2.55 -12.99
CA PRO A 51 -5.66 -3.32 -12.12
C PRO A 51 -5.22 -3.20 -10.65
N PHE A 52 -6.17 -3.30 -9.73
CA PHE A 52 -5.89 -3.25 -8.30
C PHE A 52 -4.96 -4.39 -7.88
N ARG A 53 -3.72 -4.07 -7.49
CA ARG A 53 -2.70 -5.08 -7.20
C ARG A 53 -1.65 -4.55 -6.23
N LEU A 54 -1.26 -5.38 -5.26
CA LEU A 54 -0.06 -5.15 -4.46
C LEU A 54 1.18 -5.25 -5.35
N THR A 55 1.92 -4.15 -5.50
CA THR A 55 3.16 -4.13 -6.27
C THR A 55 4.36 -4.37 -5.40
N HIS A 56 4.48 -3.66 -4.27
CA HIS A 56 5.60 -3.78 -3.35
C HIS A 56 5.13 -3.84 -1.90
N ARG A 57 5.80 -4.64 -1.08
CA ARG A 57 5.61 -4.72 0.37
C ARG A 57 6.97 -4.78 1.04
N ARG A 58 7.11 -4.07 2.14
CA ARG A 58 8.25 -4.19 3.03
C ARG A 58 7.75 -4.12 4.46
N ASP A 59 7.95 -5.21 5.18
CA ASP A 59 7.81 -5.26 6.63
C ASP A 59 9.19 -5.07 7.27
N PHE A 60 9.23 -4.42 8.42
CA PHE A 60 10.42 -4.22 9.23
C PHE A 60 10.45 -5.26 10.35
N GLU A 61 11.57 -5.97 10.50
CA GLU A 61 11.70 -7.16 11.37
C GLU A 61 11.36 -6.88 12.85
N ASP A 62 11.68 -5.68 13.35
CA ASP A 62 11.43 -5.26 14.74
C ASP A 62 10.13 -4.44 14.90
N GLY A 63 9.26 -4.47 13.88
CA GLY A 63 8.21 -3.47 13.71
C GLY A 63 8.76 -2.13 13.24
N GLY A 64 7.91 -1.10 13.23
CA GLY A 64 8.30 0.23 12.81
C GLY A 64 7.19 0.94 12.06
N GLY A 65 6.24 1.49 12.81
CA GLY A 65 5.09 2.15 12.24
C GLY A 65 5.49 3.35 11.37
N LEU A 66 4.83 3.51 10.22
CA LEU A 66 5.00 4.66 9.33
C LEU A 66 3.76 5.55 9.35
N GLY A 67 3.84 6.68 10.05
CA GLY A 67 2.72 7.62 10.23
C GLY A 67 2.52 8.59 9.06
N VAL A 68 3.57 8.82 8.26
CA VAL A 68 3.47 9.51 6.96
C VAL A 68 4.36 8.76 5.98
N VAL A 69 3.84 8.53 4.78
CA VAL A 69 4.62 7.95 3.68
C VAL A 69 4.12 8.51 2.35
N SER A 70 5.04 8.91 1.48
CA SER A 70 4.76 9.46 0.16
C SER A 70 5.69 8.86 -0.89
N MET A 71 5.13 8.59 -2.06
CA MET A 71 5.88 8.15 -3.23
C MET A 71 6.32 9.33 -4.08
N LEU A 72 7.44 9.19 -4.79
CA LEU A 72 7.75 10.02 -5.95
C LEU A 72 7.33 9.28 -7.23
N PHE A 73 6.19 9.64 -7.79
CA PHE A 73 5.53 9.00 -8.92
C PHE A 73 5.51 7.46 -8.77
N ARG A 74 5.95 6.73 -9.80
CA ARG A 74 6.16 5.27 -9.77
C ARG A 74 7.65 4.91 -9.75
N THR A 75 8.40 5.55 -8.87
CA THR A 75 9.80 5.20 -8.60
C THR A 75 9.94 4.34 -7.35
N ASN A 76 11.16 3.91 -7.04
CA ASN A 76 11.51 3.24 -5.78
C ASN A 76 11.90 4.24 -4.66
N ILE A 77 11.65 5.54 -4.86
CA ILE A 77 11.95 6.58 -3.88
C ILE A 77 10.70 6.85 -3.05
N LEU A 78 10.83 6.66 -1.74
CA LEU A 78 9.80 6.93 -0.74
C LEU A 78 10.34 7.90 0.31
N ALA A 79 9.51 8.88 0.67
CA ALA A 79 9.74 9.73 1.84
C ALA A 79 8.76 9.34 2.93
N PHE A 80 9.24 9.12 4.16
CA PHE A 80 8.40 8.70 5.27
C PHE A 80 8.92 9.21 6.61
N SER A 81 8.03 9.25 7.60
CA SER A 81 8.35 9.45 9.01
C SER A 81 7.73 8.32 9.82
N GLY A 82 8.38 7.95 10.94
CA GLY A 82 7.79 6.97 11.83
C GLY A 82 6.51 7.49 12.48
N GLY A 83 5.62 6.58 12.85
CA GLY A 83 4.39 6.83 13.59
C GLY A 83 3.84 5.54 14.20
N GLY A 84 2.57 5.54 14.59
CA GLY A 84 1.94 4.37 15.23
C GLY A 84 2.41 4.15 16.67
N GLN A 85 2.14 2.96 17.20
CA GLN A 85 2.50 2.62 18.58
C GLN A 85 4.00 2.40 18.75
N ASN A 86 4.67 1.89 17.71
CA ASN A 86 6.10 1.57 17.73
C ASN A 86 6.82 2.22 16.53
N PRO A 87 7.04 3.55 16.54
CA PRO A 87 7.76 4.23 15.46
C PRO A 87 9.24 3.88 15.49
N ARG A 88 9.77 3.27 14.41
CA ARG A 88 11.21 2.99 14.28
C ARG A 88 12.04 4.24 14.01
N PHE A 89 11.43 5.27 13.42
CA PHE A 89 12.06 6.53 13.09
C PHE A 89 11.36 7.64 13.88
N GLN A 90 12.11 8.41 14.68
CA GLN A 90 11.51 9.46 15.49
C GLN A 90 10.76 10.45 14.59
N PRO A 91 9.49 10.78 14.89
CA PRO A 91 8.70 11.65 14.04
C PRO A 91 9.27 13.08 13.93
N HIS A 92 10.17 13.49 14.83
CA HIS A 92 10.82 14.79 14.82
C HIS A 92 12.24 14.75 15.42
N LYS A 93 13.14 15.56 14.90
CA LYS A 93 14.18 16.23 15.68
C LYS A 93 13.96 17.73 15.55
#